data_AF-A0A931R7H5-F1
#
_entry.id   AF-A0A931R7H5-F1
#
_cell.length_a   1.000
_cell.length_b   1.000
_cell.length_c   1.000
_cell.angle_alpha   90.00
_cell.angle_beta   90.00
_cell.angle_gamma   90.00
#
_symmetry.space_group_name_H-M   'P 1'
#
loop_
_entity.id
_entity.type
_entity.pdbx_description
1 polymer ?
#
loop_
_entity_poly.entity_id
_entity_poly.type
_entity_poly.pdbx_seq_one_letter_code
_entity_poly.pdbx_strand_id
1 'polypeptide(L)'
;MCNSLAPVPEYKRELHARELAAAEAAGVDCLVGIYHACHRELCAHENTYPFKIVNFLELVGEAMGIRRDDLFKQWKMMQDVDRVLAEVAGQATLAGLDLESVREVLVAFMLNEQPLPVGSRIAPAPEAAAAHPRFFPE
;
A
#
# COMPACT_ATOMS: atom_id res chain seq x y z
N MET A 1 14.88 -1.21 2.02
CA MET A 1 13.46 -1.22 2.42
C MET A 1 12.90 0.17 2.13
N CYS A 2 11.75 0.35 1.48
CA CYS A 2 11.29 1.68 1.01
C CYS A 2 11.22 2.77 2.11
N ASN A 3 11.09 2.38 3.38
CA ASN A 3 11.19 3.31 4.52
C ASN A 3 12.53 4.05 4.63
N SER A 4 13.66 3.41 4.27
CA SER A 4 14.97 4.08 4.30
C SER A 4 15.11 5.18 3.26
N LEU A 5 14.14 5.30 2.34
CA LEU A 5 14.10 6.32 1.29
C LEU A 5 13.31 7.56 1.69
N ALA A 6 12.84 7.67 2.94
CA ALA A 6 12.12 8.86 3.41
C ALA A 6 12.89 10.18 3.18
N PRO A 7 14.24 10.25 3.32
CA PRO A 7 15.00 11.48 3.00
C PRO A 7 15.07 11.84 1.50
N VAL A 8 14.67 10.92 0.61
CA VAL A 8 14.71 11.07 -0.85
C VAL A 8 13.33 10.80 -1.45
N PRO A 9 12.32 11.66 -1.15
CA PRO A 9 10.91 11.36 -1.45
C PRO A 9 10.61 11.24 -2.94
N GLU A 10 11.29 12.00 -3.80
CA GLU A 10 11.12 11.91 -5.26
C GLU A 10 11.56 10.55 -5.80
N TYR A 11 12.72 10.08 -5.36
CA TYR A 11 13.23 8.76 -5.74
C TYR A 11 12.33 7.63 -5.22
N LYS A 12 11.78 7.77 -4.01
CA LYS A 12 10.81 6.82 -3.47
C LYS A 12 9.55 6.73 -4.34
N ARG A 13 9.01 7.88 -4.77
CA ARG A 13 7.85 7.93 -5.68
C ARG A 13 8.15 7.24 -7.00
N GLU A 14 9.30 7.55 -7.59
CA GLU A 14 9.72 6.93 -8.84
C GLU A 14 9.84 5.41 -8.73
N LEU A 15 10.48 4.91 -7.67
CA LEU A 15 10.60 3.47 -7.43
C LEU A 15 9.24 2.79 -7.25
N HIS A 16 8.32 3.40 -6.51
CA HIS A 16 6.96 2.85 -6.37
C HIS A 16 6.23 2.80 -7.71
N ALA A 17 6.37 3.82 -8.56
CA ALA A 17 5.72 3.86 -9.86
C ALA A 17 6.29 2.77 -10.79
N ARG A 18 7.62 2.57 -10.77
CA ARG A 18 8.28 1.50 -11.52
C ARG A 18 7.85 0.12 -11.04
N GLU A 19 7.77 -0.09 -9.73
CA GLU A 19 7.35 -1.38 -9.15
C GLU A 19 5.93 -1.76 -9.58
N LEU A 20 4.97 -0.84 -9.45
CA LEU A 20 3.59 -1.08 -9.85
C LEU A 20 3.46 -1.34 -11.36
N ALA A 21 4.23 -0.62 -12.18
CA ALA A 21 4.27 -0.84 -13.63
C ALA A 21 4.91 -2.19 -13.99
N ALA A 22 5.97 -2.58 -13.30
CA ALA A 22 6.62 -3.88 -13.50
C ALA A 22 5.69 -5.04 -13.13
N ALA A 23 4.96 -4.93 -12.02
CA ALA A 23 3.96 -5.91 -11.60
C ALA A 23 2.84 -6.05 -12.64
N GLU A 24 2.34 -4.93 -13.18
CA GLU A 24 1.35 -4.93 -14.26
C GLU A 24 1.89 -5.58 -15.53
N ALA A 25 3.10 -5.21 -15.95
CA ALA A 25 3.75 -5.77 -17.15
C ALA A 25 4.02 -7.28 -17.02
N ALA A 26 4.31 -7.75 -15.81
CA ALA A 26 4.50 -9.17 -15.51
C ALA A 26 3.18 -9.96 -15.46
N GLY A 27 2.03 -9.28 -15.42
CA GLY A 27 0.71 -9.93 -15.36
C GLY A 27 0.49 -10.75 -14.09
N VAL A 28 1.03 -10.31 -12.95
CA VAL A 28 0.87 -11.02 -11.68
C VAL A 28 -0.57 -10.92 -11.17
N ASP A 29 -1.04 -11.96 -10.45
CA ASP A 29 -2.31 -11.88 -9.73
C ASP A 29 -2.19 -11.02 -8.46
N CYS A 30 -1.01 -11.05 -7.82
CA CYS A 30 -0.73 -10.42 -6.53
C CYS A 30 0.68 -9.78 -6.51
N LEU A 31 0.76 -8.53 -6.06
CA LEU A 31 1.98 -7.89 -5.57
C LEU A 31 2.06 -8.06 -4.05
N VAL A 32 3.06 -8.79 -3.57
CA VAL A 32 3.15 -9.21 -2.17
C VAL A 32 4.19 -8.39 -1.41
N GLY A 33 3.74 -7.60 -0.43
CA GLY A 33 4.61 -6.86 0.48
C GLY A 33 5.00 -7.69 1.71
N ILE A 34 6.30 -7.85 1.97
CA ILE A 34 6.79 -8.56 3.18
C ILE A 34 6.71 -7.67 4.42
N TYR A 35 6.97 -6.37 4.27
CA TYR A 35 7.01 -5.42 5.37
C TYR A 35 5.79 -4.50 5.37
N HIS A 36 5.26 -4.23 6.56
CA HIS A 36 4.01 -3.47 6.72
C HIS A 36 4.10 -2.05 6.16
N ALA A 37 5.25 -1.38 6.22
CA ALA A 37 5.35 -0.03 5.65
C ALA A 37 5.18 -0.03 4.12
N CYS A 38 5.75 -1.01 3.41
CA CYS A 38 5.53 -1.14 1.96
C CYS A 38 4.05 -1.37 1.65
N HIS A 39 3.40 -2.23 2.42
CA HIS A 39 1.97 -2.49 2.27
C HIS A 39 1.14 -1.24 2.52
N ARG A 40 1.40 -0.51 3.61
CA ARG A 40 0.68 0.72 3.95
C ARG A 40 0.80 1.79 2.87
N GLU A 41 1.94 1.86 2.18
CA GLU A 41 2.17 2.86 1.13
C GLU A 41 1.59 2.48 -0.23
N LEU A 42 1.36 1.18 -0.49
CA LEU A 42 0.96 0.68 -1.80
C LEU A 42 -0.48 0.19 -1.87
N CYS A 43 -1.07 -0.29 -0.78
CA CYS A 43 -2.33 -1.03 -0.80
C CYS A 43 -3.53 -0.25 -1.36
N ALA A 44 -3.52 1.09 -1.28
CA ALA A 44 -4.54 1.94 -1.88
C ALA A 44 -4.57 1.86 -3.42
N HIS A 45 -3.46 1.49 -4.06
CA HIS A 45 -3.36 1.37 -5.52
C HIS A 45 -4.01 0.11 -6.09
N GLU A 46 -4.49 -0.82 -5.26
CA GLU A 46 -5.24 -2.00 -5.74
C GLU A 46 -6.47 -1.61 -6.56
N ASN A 47 -7.11 -0.47 -6.28
CA ASN A 47 -8.22 0.04 -7.09
C ASN A 47 -7.79 0.57 -8.47
N THR A 48 -6.49 0.74 -8.72
CA THR A 48 -5.94 1.34 -9.94
C THR A 48 -5.28 0.31 -10.86
N TYR A 49 -4.84 -0.83 -10.32
CA TYR A 49 -4.07 -1.85 -11.05
C TYR A 49 -4.82 -3.17 -11.14
N PRO A 50 -4.54 -4.02 -12.17
CA PRO A 50 -5.26 -5.26 -12.40
C PRO A 50 -4.80 -6.44 -11.52
N PHE A 51 -4.26 -6.16 -10.33
CA PHE A 51 -3.73 -7.16 -9.40
C PHE A 51 -4.03 -6.80 -7.96
N LYS A 52 -3.95 -7.78 -7.06
CA LYS A 52 -4.09 -7.59 -5.62
C LYS A 52 -2.80 -7.08 -5.00
N ILE A 53 -2.90 -6.20 -4.01
CA ILE A 53 -1.76 -5.79 -3.18
C ILE A 53 -1.99 -6.37 -1.80
N VAL A 54 -1.15 -7.32 -1.38
CA VAL A 54 -1.35 -8.10 -0.15
C VAL A 54 -0.10 -8.10 0.70
N ASN A 55 -0.27 -8.14 2.01
CA ASN A 55 0.79 -8.44 2.94
C ASN A 55 1.10 -9.94 2.91
N PHE A 56 2.39 -10.31 3.01
CA PHE A 56 2.82 -11.71 3.08
C PHE A 56 2.11 -12.50 4.19
N LEU A 57 1.79 -11.87 5.33
CA LEU A 57 1.08 -12.53 6.43
C LEU A 57 -0.37 -12.91 6.08
N GLU A 58 -1.01 -12.21 5.14
CA GLU A 58 -2.34 -12.60 4.64
C GLU A 58 -2.25 -13.96 3.92
N LEU A 59 -1.22 -14.16 3.09
CA LEU A 59 -1.01 -15.41 2.37
C LEU A 59 -0.64 -16.56 3.31
N VAL A 60 0.20 -16.30 4.31
CA VAL A 60 0.53 -17.30 5.34
C VAL A 60 -0.72 -17.69 6.12
N GLY A 61 -1.54 -16.71 6.52
CA GLY A 61 -2.81 -16.96 7.18
C GLY A 61 -3.72 -17.84 6.33
N GLU A 62 -3.92 -17.47 5.06
CA GLU A 62 -4.76 -18.22 4.13
C GLU A 62 -4.28 -19.66 3.94
N ALA A 63 -2.97 -19.88 3.78
CA ALA A 63 -2.37 -21.21 3.68
C ALA A 63 -2.59 -22.06 4.94
N MET A 64 -2.77 -21.42 6.10
CA MET A 64 -3.09 -22.07 7.37
C MET A 64 -4.61 -22.21 7.62
N GLY A 65 -5.47 -21.79 6.68
CA GLY A 65 -6.92 -21.77 6.86
C GLY A 65 -7.40 -20.65 7.80
N ILE A 66 -6.58 -19.63 8.04
CA ILE A 66 -6.88 -18.49 8.90
C ILE A 66 -7.13 -17.26 8.01
N ARG A 67 -8.35 -16.73 8.06
CA ARG A 67 -8.69 -15.50 7.34
C ARG A 67 -8.98 -14.36 8.31
N ARG A 68 -8.35 -13.21 8.08
CA ARG A 68 -8.68 -11.94 8.70
C ARG A 68 -8.68 -10.85 7.64
N ASP A 69 -9.69 -10.00 7.69
CA ASP A 69 -9.78 -8.88 6.77
C ASP A 69 -8.74 -7.81 7.13
N ASP A 70 -8.04 -7.32 6.12
CA ASP A 70 -7.16 -6.17 6.27
C ASP A 70 -7.99 -4.87 6.27
N LEU A 71 -8.48 -4.52 7.47
CA LEU A 71 -9.23 -3.29 7.71
C LEU A 71 -8.43 -2.05 7.32
N PHE A 72 -7.11 -2.04 7.54
CA PHE A 72 -6.28 -0.89 7.19
C PHE A 72 -6.31 -0.63 5.68
N LYS A 73 -6.12 -1.68 4.88
CA LYS A 73 -6.21 -1.58 3.42
C LYS A 73 -7.62 -1.17 2.98
N GLN A 74 -8.67 -1.75 3.56
CA GLN A 74 -10.06 -1.37 3.23
C GLN A 74 -10.32 0.12 3.48
N TRP A 75 -9.95 0.62 4.66
CA TRP A 75 -10.07 2.04 5.02
C TRP A 75 -9.23 2.94 4.10
N LYS A 76 -7.98 2.54 3.82
CA LYS A 76 -7.10 3.31 2.94
C LYS A 76 -7.62 3.34 1.51
N MET A 77 -8.15 2.25 0.98
CA MET A 77 -8.76 2.21 -0.36
C MET A 77 -10.06 3.04 -0.45
N MET A 78 -10.79 3.16 0.66
CA MET A 78 -12.03 3.95 0.73
C MET A 78 -11.77 5.46 0.62
N GLN A 79 -10.63 5.95 1.12
CA GLN A 79 -10.26 7.38 1.15
C GLN A 79 -11.34 8.28 1.81
N ASP A 80 -12.10 7.75 2.78
CA ASP A 80 -13.17 8.45 3.50
C ASP A 80 -12.87 8.45 5.00
N VAL A 81 -12.27 9.53 5.49
CA VAL A 81 -11.88 9.64 6.90
C VAL A 81 -13.08 9.64 7.85
N ASP A 82 -14.22 10.21 7.43
CA ASP A 82 -15.38 10.35 8.30
C ASP A 82 -16.06 8.99 8.52
N ARG A 83 -16.09 8.14 7.49
CA ARG A 83 -16.50 6.73 7.65
C ARG A 83 -15.56 5.93 8.54
N VAL A 84 -14.24 6.05 8.34
CA VAL A 84 -13.26 5.35 9.20
C VAL A 84 -13.40 5.80 10.65
N LEU A 85 -13.53 7.11 10.89
CA LEU A 85 -13.74 7.66 12.22
C LEU A 85 -15.02 7.12 12.86
N ALA A 86 -16.13 7.05 12.11
CA ALA A 86 -17.38 6.51 12.60
C ALA A 86 -17.25 5.03 13.04
N GLU A 87 -16.46 4.23 12.33
CA GLU A 87 -16.20 2.83 12.68
C GLU A 87 -15.35 2.69 13.96
N VAL A 88 -14.37 3.57 14.18
CA VAL A 88 -13.45 3.47 15.31
C VAL A 88 -13.84 4.33 16.53
N ALA A 89 -14.84 5.22 16.40
CA ALA A 89 -15.22 6.19 17.42
C ALA A 89 -15.54 5.55 18.78
N GLY A 90 -16.20 4.39 18.79
CA GLY A 90 -16.49 3.66 20.02
C GLY A 90 -15.23 3.21 20.76
N GLN A 91 -14.23 2.69 20.03
CA GLN A 91 -12.95 2.27 20.60
C GLN A 91 -12.10 3.47 21.05
N ALA A 92 -12.10 4.54 20.25
CA ALA A 92 -11.40 5.78 20.59
C ALA A 92 -11.96 6.40 21.89
N THR A 93 -13.28 6.48 22.01
CA THR A 93 -13.95 7.02 23.21
C THR A 93 -13.66 6.15 24.44
N LEU A 94 -13.71 4.82 24.29
CA LEU A 94 -13.39 3.89 25.37
C LEU A 94 -11.93 4.03 25.85
N ALA A 95 -11.02 4.31 24.92
CA ALA A 95 -9.62 4.57 25.22
C ALA A 95 -9.35 6.00 25.75
N GLY A 96 -10.38 6.86 25.86
CA GLY A 96 -10.23 8.24 26.33
C GLY A 96 -9.57 9.18 25.31
N LEU A 97 -9.62 8.83 24.02
CA LEU A 97 -9.05 9.64 22.94
C LEU A 97 -10.06 10.70 22.47
N ASP A 98 -9.55 11.88 22.17
CA ASP A 98 -10.30 12.95 21.51
C ASP A 98 -10.53 12.63 20.03
N LEU A 99 -11.78 12.72 19.56
CA LEU A 99 -12.16 12.30 18.21
C LEU A 99 -11.58 13.21 17.12
N GLU A 100 -11.41 14.51 17.39
CA GLU A 100 -10.78 15.42 16.44
C GLU A 100 -9.30 15.08 16.25
N SER A 101 -8.59 14.82 17.36
CA SER A 101 -7.20 14.36 17.33
C SER A 101 -7.05 13.03 16.59
N VAL A 102 -7.98 12.08 16.79
CA VAL A 102 -8.00 10.81 16.05
C VAL A 102 -8.20 11.07 14.55
N ARG A 103 -9.12 11.97 14.19
CA ARG A 103 -9.37 12.35 12.79
C ARG A 103 -8.10 12.90 12.13
N GLU A 104 -7.40 13.82 12.80
CA GLU A 104 -6.14 14.39 12.30
C GLU A 104 -5.08 13.31 12.03
N VAL A 105 -4.93 12.37 12.96
CA VAL A 105 -3.99 11.23 12.82
C VAL A 105 -4.38 10.31 11.67
N LEU A 106 -5.67 10.00 11.49
CA LEU A 106 -6.14 9.20 10.37
C LEU A 106 -5.83 9.88 9.03
N VAL A 107 -6.10 11.19 8.91
CA VAL A 107 -5.75 11.93 7.68
C VAL A 107 -4.24 11.90 7.45
N ALA A 108 -3.44 12.27 8.45
CA ALA A 108 -2.00 12.44 8.30
C ALA A 108 -1.26 11.12 8.02
N PHE A 109 -1.59 10.06 8.76
CA PHE A 109 -0.78 8.84 8.81
C PHE A 109 -1.45 7.61 8.18
N MET A 110 -2.75 7.67 7.86
CA MET A 110 -3.42 6.61 7.09
C MET A 110 -3.64 7.04 5.66
N LEU A 111 -4.35 8.14 5.42
CA LEU A 111 -4.76 8.54 4.07
C LEU A 111 -3.64 9.24 3.29
N ASN A 112 -2.90 10.16 3.93
CA ASN A 112 -1.83 10.90 3.27
C ASN A 112 -0.50 10.13 3.18
N GLU A 113 -0.39 8.97 3.83
CA GLU A 113 0.81 8.15 3.79
C GLU A 113 0.87 7.30 2.51
N GLN A 114 0.88 7.96 1.35
CA GLN A 114 0.95 7.32 0.05
C GLN A 114 1.81 8.20 -0.88
N PRO A 115 3.04 7.76 -1.23
CA PRO A 115 3.94 8.57 -2.05
C PRO A 115 3.37 8.90 -3.43
N LEU A 116 2.56 8.00 -3.98
CA LEU A 116 1.88 8.18 -5.26
C LEU A 116 0.42 8.58 -5.04
N PRO A 117 -0.14 9.44 -5.92
CA PRO A 117 -1.56 9.76 -5.89
C PRO A 117 -2.41 8.52 -6.20
N VAL A 118 -3.52 8.37 -5.48
CA VAL A 118 -4.51 7.31 -5.73
C VAL A 118 -5.48 7.76 -6.82
N GLY A 119 -5.89 6.84 -7.71
CA GLY A 119 -6.88 7.11 -8.76
C GLY A 119 -6.35 7.79 -10.02
N SER A 120 -5.05 8.11 -10.10
CA SER A 120 -4.41 8.58 -11.34
C SER A 120 -3.24 7.67 -11.73
N ARG A 121 -3.24 7.20 -12.98
CA ARG A 121 -2.12 6.45 -13.54
C ARG A 121 -0.99 7.43 -13.87
N ILE A 122 0.14 7.30 -13.18
CA ILE A 122 1.39 7.94 -13.60
C ILE A 122 2.12 6.94 -14.48
N ALA A 123 2.30 7.28 -15.76
CA ALA A 123 3.16 6.50 -16.64
C ALA A 123 4.59 6.52 -16.08
N PRO A 124 5.27 5.37 -15.91
CA PRO A 124 6.65 5.36 -15.47
C PRO A 124 7.52 6.12 -16.48
N ALA A 125 8.58 6.77 -15.99
CA ALA A 125 9.61 7.32 -16.87
C ALA A 125 10.20 6.18 -17.73
N PRO A 126 10.49 6.41 -19.02
CA PRO A 126 11.03 5.39 -19.89
C PRO A 126 12.33 4.83 -19.30
N GLU A 127 12.33 3.53 -19.02
CA GLU A 127 13.50 2.84 -18.49
C GLU A 127 14.54 2.67 -19.60
N ALA A 128 15.76 3.14 -19.39
CA ALA A 128 16.88 2.74 -20.23
C ALA A 128 17.09 1.23 -20.02
N ALA A 129 16.89 0.45 -21.07
CA ALA A 129 16.91 -1.02 -21.02
C ALA A 129 18.16 -1.54 -20.28
N ALA A 130 17.98 -1.95 -19.04
CA ALA A 130 19.00 -2.64 -18.28
C ALA A 130 18.97 -4.11 -18.70
N ALA A 131 20.07 -4.58 -19.29
CA ALA A 131 20.24 -5.99 -19.61
C ALA A 131 20.19 -6.81 -18.31
N HIS A 132 19.12 -7.56 -18.09
CA HIS A 132 19.02 -8.47 -16.95
C HIS A 132 19.98 -9.66 -17.15
N PRO A 133 20.94 -9.90 -16.24
CA PRO A 133 21.72 -11.13 -16.27
C PRO A 133 20.81 -12.32 -15.93
N ARG A 134 20.72 -13.29 -16.85
CA ARG A 134 19.93 -14.52 -16.65
C ARG A 134 20.56 -15.36 -15.53
N PHE A 135 19.79 -15.68 -14.50
CA PHE A 135 20.27 -16.38 -13.31
C PHE A 135 20.18 -17.92 -13.39
N PHE A 136 19.56 -18.49 -14.44
CA PHE A 136 19.43 -19.95 -14.61
C PHE A 136 19.55 -20.38 -16.10
N PRO A 137 20.26 -21.48 -16.42
CA PRO A 137 20.27 -22.11 -17.74
C PRO A 137 19.11 -23.10 -17.94
N GLU A 138 18.82 -23.41 -19.22
CA GLU A 138 17.70 -24.21 -19.75
C GLU A 138 17.56 -25.64 -19.20
#